data_AF-A0A8T4WTE1-F1
#
_entry.id   AF-A0A8T4WTE1-F1
#
_cell.length_a   1.000
_cell.length_b   1.000
_cell.length_c   1.000
_cell.angle_alpha   90.00
_cell.angle_beta   90.00
_cell.angle_gamma   90.00
#
_symmetry.space_group_name_H-M   'P 1'
#
loop_
_entity.id
_entity.type
_entity.pdbx_description
1 polymer ?
#
loop_
_entity_poly.entity_id
_entity_poly.type
_entity_poly.pdbx_seq_one_letter_code
_entity_poly.pdbx_strand_id
1 'polypeptide(L)'
;GIDLFIGIDVGGDVLARGDEEGLHSMLADSMVLAAMTQLNTPNILGVLGFGADGELELDKLLENTAEIASKGGYLGARGLTQEDLSALEDVIGKTKTESTALAVRAARGEMGEIEIRGGFRSVYLNPISSVTFHFNPKVVLEEISMIGKELIPTKSLDEAQEILVENEVPSELTFERDYVWKDYTETDELFEG
;
A
#
# COMPACT_ATOMS: atom_id res chain seq x y z
N GLY A 1 -23.71 -8.50 12.93
CA GLY A 1 -22.65 -8.93 12.01
C GLY A 1 -21.80 -7.73 11.67
N ILE A 2 -20.87 -7.86 10.71
CA ILE A 2 -20.17 -6.72 10.11
C ILE A 2 -20.99 -6.28 8.89
N ASP A 3 -21.32 -5.00 8.79
CA ASP A 3 -22.14 -4.44 7.69
C ASP A 3 -21.29 -3.99 6.48
N LEU A 4 -20.04 -3.57 6.74
CA LEU A 4 -19.08 -3.10 5.72
C LEU A 4 -17.65 -3.39 6.20
N PHE A 5 -16.81 -3.87 5.30
CA PHE A 5 -15.37 -4.00 5.51
C PHE A 5 -14.62 -2.97 4.65
N ILE A 6 -13.70 -2.21 5.24
CA ILE A 6 -12.86 -1.26 4.50
C ILE A 6 -11.41 -1.66 4.71
N GLY A 7 -10.74 -2.06 3.62
CA GLY A 7 -9.29 -2.24 3.61
C GLY A 7 -8.63 -0.90 3.27
N ILE A 8 -7.59 -0.52 4.01
CA ILE A 8 -6.83 0.71 3.75
C ILE A 8 -5.38 0.34 3.51
N ASP A 9 -4.89 0.72 2.34
CA ASP A 9 -3.47 0.76 1.99
C ASP A 9 -2.96 2.21 2.01
N VAL A 10 -1.69 2.41 2.38
CA VAL A 10 -1.01 3.70 2.37
C VAL A 10 0.26 3.62 1.51
N GLY A 11 0.22 4.26 0.34
CA GLY A 11 1.30 4.23 -0.64
C GLY A 11 0.79 3.88 -2.03
N GLY A 12 0.15 2.71 -2.16
CA GLY A 12 -0.52 2.28 -3.38
C GLY A 12 0.07 1.04 -4.05
N ASP A 13 0.96 0.31 -3.39
CA ASP A 13 1.49 -0.97 -3.87
C ASP A 13 0.41 -2.05 -4.04
N VAL A 14 -0.73 -1.97 -3.34
CA VAL A 14 -1.90 -2.80 -3.62
C VAL A 14 -2.47 -2.60 -5.04
N LEU A 15 -2.16 -1.46 -5.68
CA LEU A 15 -2.52 -1.13 -7.05
C LEU A 15 -1.38 -1.44 -8.03
N ALA A 16 -0.31 -2.11 -7.59
CA ALA A 16 0.74 -2.61 -8.46
C ALA A 16 0.29 -3.87 -9.21
N ARG A 17 0.83 -4.06 -10.40
CA ARG A 17 0.64 -5.27 -11.20
C ARG A 17 1.53 -6.40 -10.70
N GLY A 18 2.77 -6.05 -10.32
CA GLY A 18 3.80 -6.97 -9.84
C GLY A 18 5.11 -6.93 -10.64
N ASP A 19 5.13 -6.19 -11.77
CA ASP A 19 6.29 -6.06 -12.67
C ASP A 19 6.87 -4.64 -12.70
N GLU A 20 6.37 -3.75 -11.86
CA GLU A 20 6.82 -2.36 -11.76
C GLU A 20 8.27 -2.24 -11.24
N GLU A 21 9.05 -1.37 -11.88
CA GLU A 21 10.37 -0.99 -11.39
C GLU A 21 10.25 -0.21 -10.07
N GLY A 22 10.99 -0.61 -9.04
CA GLY A 22 10.95 0.03 -7.72
C GLY A 22 9.93 -0.58 -6.75
N LEU A 23 9.22 -1.64 -7.15
CA LEU A 23 8.33 -2.42 -6.30
C LEU A 23 9.12 -3.42 -5.44
N HIS A 24 8.76 -3.53 -4.16
CA HIS A 24 9.45 -4.37 -3.19
C HIS A 24 8.51 -5.11 -2.22
N SER A 25 7.35 -4.54 -1.89
CA SER A 25 6.34 -5.16 -1.04
C SER A 25 5.05 -5.42 -1.81
N MET A 26 4.51 -6.63 -1.71
CA MET A 26 3.23 -6.98 -2.32
C MET A 26 2.50 -8.12 -1.60
N LEU A 27 3.16 -8.89 -0.74
CA LEU A 27 2.60 -10.13 -0.22
C LEU A 27 1.38 -9.84 0.64
N ALA A 28 1.52 -8.97 1.64
CA ALA A 28 0.45 -8.59 2.56
C ALA A 28 -0.73 -7.96 1.81
N ASP A 29 -0.47 -6.97 0.96
CA ASP A 29 -1.53 -6.23 0.27
C ASP A 29 -2.27 -7.09 -0.74
N SER A 30 -1.55 -7.94 -1.48
CA SER A 30 -2.17 -8.89 -2.41
C SER A 30 -2.97 -9.97 -1.68
N MET A 31 -2.50 -10.44 -0.52
CA MET A 31 -3.25 -11.39 0.31
C MET A 31 -4.52 -10.77 0.90
N VAL A 32 -4.43 -9.54 1.40
CA VAL A 32 -5.59 -8.80 1.93
C VAL A 32 -6.59 -8.53 0.81
N LEU A 33 -6.12 -8.08 -0.36
CA LEU A 33 -6.95 -7.89 -1.54
C LEU A 33 -7.67 -9.18 -1.95
N ALA A 34 -6.95 -10.30 -2.03
CA ALA A 34 -7.51 -11.61 -2.32
C ALA A 34 -8.59 -12.00 -1.30
N ALA A 35 -8.30 -11.85 0.00
CA ALA A 35 -9.23 -12.14 1.08
C ALA A 35 -10.50 -11.27 1.00
N MET A 36 -10.36 -9.97 0.69
CA MET A 36 -11.49 -9.05 0.54
C MET A 36 -12.49 -9.53 -0.52
N THR A 37 -12.00 -10.10 -1.63
CA THR A 37 -12.89 -10.63 -2.69
C THR A 37 -13.70 -11.87 -2.27
N GLN A 38 -13.30 -12.54 -1.20
CA GLN A 38 -13.98 -13.73 -0.66
C GLN A 38 -14.98 -13.39 0.46
N LEU A 39 -15.04 -12.14 0.90
CA LEU A 39 -16.00 -11.71 1.92
C LEU A 39 -17.42 -11.67 1.35
N ASN A 40 -18.37 -12.24 2.10
CA ASN A 40 -19.81 -12.09 1.82
C ASN A 40 -20.37 -10.73 2.27
N THR A 41 -19.55 -9.92 2.94
CA THR A 41 -19.88 -8.57 3.40
C THR A 41 -19.45 -7.55 2.34
N PRO A 42 -20.26 -6.49 2.08
CA PRO A 42 -19.83 -5.37 1.26
C PRO A 42 -18.43 -4.89 1.66
N ASN A 43 -17.59 -4.59 0.67
CA ASN A 43 -16.22 -4.19 0.92
C ASN A 43 -15.73 -3.12 -0.07
N ILE A 44 -14.80 -2.30 0.42
CA ILE A 44 -14.17 -1.19 -0.31
C ILE A 44 -12.67 -1.21 0.01
N LEU A 45 -11.84 -1.02 -1.00
CA LEU A 45 -10.41 -0.75 -0.84
C LEU A 45 -10.21 0.76 -0.89
N GLY A 46 -9.63 1.34 0.14
CA GLY A 46 -9.13 2.71 0.14
C GLY A 46 -7.62 2.71 0.01
N VAL A 47 -7.08 3.58 -0.83
CA VAL A 47 -5.64 3.77 -1.01
C VAL A 47 -5.34 5.23 -0.73
N LEU A 48 -4.70 5.50 0.41
CA LEU A 48 -4.26 6.81 0.83
C LEU A 48 -2.82 7.04 0.37
N GLY A 49 -2.47 8.28 0.04
CA GLY A 49 -1.06 8.63 -0.08
C GLY A 49 -0.38 8.02 -1.29
N PHE A 50 -0.98 8.18 -2.47
CA PHE A 50 -0.36 7.74 -3.74
C PHE A 50 1.11 8.15 -3.81
N GLY A 51 1.98 7.14 -3.93
CA GLY A 51 3.44 7.25 -4.06
C GLY A 51 4.18 7.60 -2.77
N ALA A 52 3.50 7.63 -1.62
CA ALA A 52 4.11 8.04 -0.34
C ALA A 52 5.06 6.99 0.26
N ASP A 53 4.98 5.74 -0.20
CA ASP A 53 5.89 4.63 0.14
C ASP A 53 7.15 4.57 -0.73
N GLY A 54 7.16 5.32 -1.84
CA GLY A 54 8.20 5.31 -2.86
C GLY A 54 8.34 3.97 -3.58
N GLU A 55 7.26 3.18 -3.67
CA GLU A 55 7.24 1.92 -4.42
C GLU A 55 6.83 2.15 -5.89
N LEU A 56 5.82 3.01 -6.11
CA LEU A 56 5.32 3.34 -7.45
C LEU A 56 5.36 4.84 -7.73
N GLU A 57 5.76 5.17 -8.95
CA GLU A 57 5.62 6.51 -9.50
C GLU A 57 4.15 6.91 -9.65
N LEU A 58 3.86 8.19 -9.42
CA LEU A 58 2.48 8.71 -9.47
C LEU A 58 1.81 8.43 -10.81
N ASP A 59 2.52 8.57 -11.93
CA ASP A 59 1.97 8.34 -13.26
C ASP A 59 1.48 6.88 -13.41
N LYS A 60 2.21 5.92 -12.85
CA LYS A 60 1.84 4.50 -12.89
C LYS A 60 0.58 4.22 -12.06
N LEU A 61 0.49 4.82 -10.87
CA LEU A 61 -0.71 4.74 -10.03
C LEU A 61 -1.93 5.34 -10.74
N LEU A 62 -1.75 6.46 -11.46
CA LEU A 62 -2.81 7.09 -12.24
C LEU A 62 -3.24 6.24 -13.45
N GLU A 63 -2.30 5.59 -14.14
CA GLU A 63 -2.57 4.65 -15.23
C GLU A 63 -3.39 3.45 -14.72
N ASN A 64 -2.94 2.79 -13.66
CA ASN A 64 -3.64 1.65 -13.06
C ASN A 64 -5.03 2.07 -12.55
N THR A 65 -5.14 3.26 -11.94
CA THR A 65 -6.42 3.87 -11.53
C THR A 65 -7.36 4.09 -12.72
N ALA A 66 -6.85 4.60 -13.85
CA ALA A 66 -7.64 4.84 -15.05
C ALA A 66 -8.19 3.53 -15.63
N GLU A 67 -7.39 2.47 -15.61
CA GLU A 67 -7.82 1.14 -16.04
C GLU A 67 -8.92 0.58 -15.14
N ILE A 68 -8.74 0.61 -13.81
CA ILE A 68 -9.77 0.22 -12.85
C ILE A 68 -11.06 1.02 -13.08
N ALA A 69 -10.94 2.33 -13.27
CA ALA A 69 -12.08 3.21 -13.52
C ALA A 69 -12.81 2.84 -14.82
N SER A 70 -12.08 2.48 -15.88
CA SER A 70 -12.66 2.05 -17.16
C SER A 70 -13.53 0.79 -17.04
N LYS A 71 -13.28 -0.02 -16.00
CA LYS A 71 -14.03 -1.24 -15.65
C LYS A 71 -15.10 -0.99 -14.58
N GLY A 72 -15.33 0.26 -14.19
CA GLY A 72 -16.31 0.64 -13.16
C GLY A 72 -15.85 0.34 -11.74
N GLY A 73 -14.54 0.13 -11.53
CA GLY A 73 -13.98 -0.16 -10.21
C GLY A 73 -13.69 1.08 -9.37
N TYR A 74 -13.72 2.29 -9.94
CA TYR A 74 -13.51 3.53 -9.17
C TYR A 74 -14.79 3.93 -8.42
N LEU A 75 -14.69 4.04 -7.10
CA LEU A 75 -15.83 4.31 -6.21
C LEU A 75 -15.84 5.75 -5.67
N GLY A 76 -14.80 6.53 -5.92
CA GLY A 76 -14.69 7.93 -5.52
C GLY A 76 -13.40 8.22 -4.75
N ALA A 77 -13.26 9.46 -4.28
CA ALA A 77 -12.09 9.89 -3.53
C ALA A 77 -12.48 10.87 -2.41
N ARG A 78 -11.67 10.92 -1.36
CA ARG A 78 -11.82 11.86 -0.24
C ARG A 78 -10.45 12.37 0.20
N GLY A 79 -10.31 13.69 0.33
CA GLY A 79 -9.14 14.29 0.95
C GLY A 79 -9.19 14.27 2.47
N LEU A 80 -8.02 14.29 3.10
CA LEU A 80 -7.89 14.48 4.54
C LEU A 80 -8.43 15.85 4.98
N THR A 81 -9.24 15.85 6.04
CA THR A 81 -9.79 17.05 6.69
C THR A 81 -8.96 17.42 7.91
N GLN A 82 -9.18 18.61 8.47
CA GLN A 82 -8.47 19.02 9.70
C GLN A 82 -8.71 18.07 10.89
N GLU A 83 -9.89 17.46 10.98
CA GLU A 83 -10.18 16.44 12.00
C GLU A 83 -9.35 15.17 11.79
N ASP A 84 -9.24 14.72 10.53
CA ASP A 84 -8.40 13.57 10.17
C ASP A 84 -6.93 13.83 10.53
N LEU A 85 -6.42 15.04 10.25
CA LEU A 85 -5.03 15.40 10.55
C LEU A 85 -4.75 15.33 12.05
N SER A 86 -5.64 15.88 12.88
CA SER A 86 -5.47 15.79 14.34
C SER A 86 -5.47 14.35 14.84
N ALA A 87 -6.38 13.50 14.33
CA ALA A 87 -6.43 12.10 14.71
C ALA A 87 -5.18 11.32 14.25
N LEU A 88 -4.69 11.57 13.03
CA LEU A 88 -3.49 10.91 12.50
C LEU A 88 -2.23 11.35 13.25
N GLU A 89 -2.07 12.65 13.54
CA GLU A 89 -0.93 13.19 14.30
C GLU A 89 -0.82 12.53 15.70
N ASP A 90 -1.95 12.26 16.36
CA ASP A 90 -1.99 11.58 17.66
C ASP A 90 -1.55 10.10 17.60
N VAL A 91 -1.67 9.46 16.44
CA VAL A 91 -1.34 8.04 16.24
C VAL A 91 0.06 7.87 15.66
N ILE A 92 0.45 8.70 14.69
CA ILE A 92 1.72 8.60 13.97
C ILE A 92 2.89 8.59 14.96
N GLY A 93 2.89 9.48 15.96
CA GLY A 93 3.95 9.54 16.99
C GLY A 93 4.08 8.27 17.86
N LYS A 94 3.15 7.32 17.75
CA LYS A 94 3.14 6.04 18.46
C LYS A 94 3.41 4.84 17.54
N THR A 95 3.66 5.08 16.26
CA THR A 95 3.81 4.04 15.22
C THR A 95 5.06 4.30 14.38
N LYS A 96 5.62 3.25 13.78
CA LYS A 96 6.76 3.36 12.86
C LYS A 96 6.27 3.47 11.40
N THR A 97 5.47 4.50 11.07
CA THR A 97 4.96 4.70 9.69
C THR A 97 5.48 6.00 9.08
N GLU A 98 6.19 5.89 7.96
CA GLU A 98 6.69 7.03 7.19
C GLU A 98 5.64 7.49 6.15
N SER A 99 5.04 6.56 5.42
CA SER A 99 4.06 6.85 4.35
C SER A 99 2.83 7.62 4.86
N THR A 100 2.28 7.24 6.02
CA THR A 100 1.13 7.97 6.60
C THR A 100 1.52 9.38 7.05
N ALA A 101 2.73 9.56 7.58
CA ALA A 101 3.24 10.87 7.97
C ALA A 101 3.41 11.80 6.75
N LEU A 102 3.84 11.25 5.61
CA LEU A 102 3.94 11.98 4.35
C LEU A 102 2.56 12.41 3.83
N ALA A 103 1.54 11.56 3.93
CA ALA A 103 0.17 11.95 3.57
C ALA A 103 -0.34 13.15 4.41
N VAL A 104 -0.02 13.18 5.72
CA VAL A 104 -0.33 14.31 6.61
C VAL A 104 0.45 15.56 6.21
N ARG A 105 1.75 15.43 5.90
CA ARG A 105 2.59 16.55 5.43
C ARG A 105 2.07 17.16 4.13
N ALA A 106 1.67 16.32 3.16
CA ALA A 106 1.02 16.76 1.93
C ALA A 106 -0.27 17.54 2.22
N ALA A 107 -1.11 17.04 3.14
CA ALA A 107 -2.34 17.70 3.54
C ALA A 107 -2.11 19.05 4.26
N ARG A 108 -0.95 19.23 4.90
CA ARG A 108 -0.48 20.49 5.48
C ARG A 108 0.13 21.44 4.44
N GLY A 109 0.19 21.03 3.17
CA GLY A 109 0.64 21.85 2.05
C GLY A 109 2.13 21.67 1.70
N GLU A 110 2.79 20.66 2.24
CA GLU A 110 4.15 20.32 1.83
C GLU A 110 4.16 19.68 0.43
N MET A 111 5.12 20.09 -0.39
CA MET A 111 5.28 19.61 -1.76
C MET A 111 6.76 19.67 -2.16
N GLY A 112 7.23 18.65 -2.87
CA GLY A 112 8.60 18.54 -3.32
C GLY A 112 9.18 17.14 -3.11
N GLU A 113 10.46 16.99 -3.45
CA GLU A 113 11.18 15.74 -3.25
C GLU A 113 11.55 15.55 -1.77
N ILE A 114 11.17 14.41 -1.21
CA ILE A 114 11.43 14.02 0.18
C ILE A 114 12.19 12.70 0.16
N GLU A 115 13.33 12.65 0.84
CA GLU A 115 14.05 11.40 1.08
C GLU A 115 13.31 10.56 2.12
N ILE A 116 13.17 9.27 1.85
CA ILE A 116 12.52 8.30 2.73
C ILE A 116 13.43 7.11 3.00
N ARG A 117 13.06 6.27 3.98
CA ARG A 117 13.83 5.09 4.39
C ARG A 117 15.31 5.45 4.66
N GLY A 118 15.58 6.56 5.34
CA GLY A 118 16.95 6.99 5.64
C GLY A 118 17.80 7.39 4.42
N GLY A 119 17.16 7.80 3.32
CA GLY A 119 17.84 8.26 2.10
C GLY A 119 18.00 7.20 1.02
N PHE A 120 17.48 5.99 1.23
CA PHE A 120 17.52 4.93 0.21
C PHE A 120 16.56 5.16 -0.95
N ARG A 121 15.50 5.95 -0.76
CA ARG A 121 14.56 6.35 -1.83
C ARG A 121 14.16 7.81 -1.69
N SER A 122 13.62 8.38 -2.75
CA SER A 122 12.95 9.68 -2.72
C SER A 122 11.53 9.57 -3.25
N VAL A 123 10.64 10.42 -2.73
CA VAL A 123 9.25 10.54 -3.19
C VAL A 123 8.97 11.99 -3.54
N TYR A 124 8.24 12.22 -4.64
CA TYR A 124 7.76 13.56 -4.96
C TYR A 124 6.40 13.81 -4.30
N LEU A 125 6.44 14.35 -3.09
CA LEU A 125 5.24 14.66 -2.33
C LEU A 125 4.44 15.78 -2.99
N ASN A 126 3.13 15.58 -3.12
CA ASN A 126 2.22 16.56 -3.72
C ASN A 126 0.81 16.43 -3.14
N PRO A 127 -0.13 17.34 -3.45
CA PRO A 127 -1.47 17.30 -2.86
C PRO A 127 -2.28 16.02 -3.11
N ILE A 128 -1.99 15.25 -4.18
CA ILE A 128 -2.67 13.96 -4.44
C ILE A 128 -2.31 12.94 -3.34
N SER A 129 -1.10 13.02 -2.75
CA SER A 129 -0.69 12.19 -1.62
C SER A 129 -1.49 12.47 -0.34
N SER A 130 -2.38 13.47 -0.31
CA SER A 130 -3.32 13.71 0.80
C SER A 130 -4.74 13.13 0.55
N VAL A 131 -4.93 12.42 -0.55
CA VAL A 131 -6.22 11.90 -1.00
C VAL A 131 -6.27 10.38 -0.82
N THR A 132 -7.40 9.88 -0.33
CA THR A 132 -7.76 8.46 -0.38
C THR A 132 -8.64 8.21 -1.60
N PHE A 133 -8.18 7.36 -2.51
CA PHE A 133 -9.00 6.84 -3.62
C PHE A 133 -9.65 5.53 -3.19
N HIS A 134 -10.92 5.35 -3.54
CA HIS A 134 -11.70 4.17 -3.16
C HIS A 134 -12.00 3.34 -4.39
N PHE A 135 -11.83 2.03 -4.26
CA PHE A 135 -11.93 1.06 -5.34
C PHE A 135 -12.76 -0.15 -4.96
N ASN A 136 -13.35 -0.79 -5.96
CA ASN A 136 -13.93 -2.12 -5.84
C ASN A 136 -12.79 -3.15 -5.81
N PRO A 137 -12.57 -3.85 -4.68
CA PRO A 137 -11.44 -4.77 -4.52
C PRO A 137 -11.43 -5.88 -5.56
N LYS A 138 -12.62 -6.36 -5.96
CA LYS A 138 -12.73 -7.39 -7.00
C LYS A 138 -12.21 -6.90 -8.35
N VAL A 139 -12.50 -5.66 -8.73
CA VAL A 139 -12.03 -5.10 -10.00
C VAL A 139 -10.51 -4.89 -9.97
N VAL A 140 -9.96 -4.41 -8.84
CA VAL A 140 -8.51 -4.27 -8.66
C VAL A 140 -7.82 -5.63 -8.83
N LEU A 141 -8.31 -6.67 -8.16
CA LEU A 141 -7.78 -8.03 -8.27
C LEU A 141 -7.90 -8.60 -9.69
N GLU A 142 -9.01 -8.33 -10.39
CA GLU A 142 -9.27 -8.93 -11.70
C GLU A 142 -8.47 -8.29 -12.85
N GLU A 143 -8.15 -7.01 -12.73
CA GLU A 143 -7.62 -6.17 -13.83
C GLU A 143 -6.16 -5.75 -13.63
N ILE A 144 -5.72 -5.58 -12.38
CA ILE A 144 -4.39 -5.05 -12.06
C ILE A 144 -3.44 -6.13 -11.58
N SER A 145 -3.79 -6.83 -10.51
CA SER A 145 -2.90 -7.80 -9.86
C SER A 145 -2.62 -9.02 -10.75
N MET A 146 -1.34 -9.32 -11.00
CA MET A 146 -0.95 -10.47 -11.82
C MET A 146 -1.07 -11.82 -11.09
N ILE A 147 -0.98 -11.81 -9.75
CA ILE A 147 -1.02 -13.00 -8.88
C ILE A 147 -2.27 -13.09 -8.02
N GLY A 148 -3.12 -12.06 -8.01
CA GLY A 148 -4.19 -11.93 -7.02
C GLY A 148 -5.18 -13.09 -7.04
N LYS A 149 -5.44 -13.69 -8.22
CA LYS A 149 -6.35 -14.83 -8.36
C LYS A 149 -5.74 -16.12 -7.83
N GLU A 150 -4.45 -16.31 -8.03
CA GLU A 150 -3.65 -17.44 -7.57
C GLU A 150 -3.56 -17.45 -6.04
N LEU A 151 -3.61 -16.28 -5.40
CA LEU A 151 -3.58 -16.14 -3.95
C LEU A 151 -4.89 -16.55 -3.25
N ILE A 152 -6.04 -16.48 -3.91
CA ILE A 152 -7.36 -16.82 -3.33
C ILE A 152 -7.42 -18.22 -2.69
N PRO A 153 -6.95 -19.30 -3.35
CA PRO A 153 -7.02 -20.65 -2.79
C PRO A 153 -5.97 -20.95 -1.71
N THR A 154 -5.02 -20.04 -1.44
CA THR A 154 -3.93 -20.27 -0.49
C THR A 154 -4.45 -20.40 0.94
N LYS A 155 -3.72 -21.18 1.76
CA LYS A 155 -4.08 -21.49 3.15
C LYS A 155 -2.97 -21.21 4.14
N SER A 156 -1.80 -20.81 3.64
CA SER A 156 -0.66 -20.45 4.47
C SER A 156 0.12 -19.30 3.83
N LEU A 157 0.87 -18.58 4.66
CA LEU A 157 1.80 -17.55 4.21
C LEU A 157 2.86 -18.13 3.26
N ASP A 158 3.29 -19.38 3.48
CA ASP A 158 4.27 -20.04 2.63
C ASP A 158 3.72 -20.35 1.23
N GLU A 159 2.49 -20.84 1.12
CA GLU A 159 1.83 -21.05 -0.18
C GLU A 159 1.68 -19.74 -0.96
N ALA A 160 1.31 -18.66 -0.28
CA ALA A 160 1.22 -17.33 -0.91
C ALA A 160 2.61 -16.86 -1.37
N GLN A 161 3.62 -16.99 -0.53
CA GLN A 161 5.00 -16.64 -0.86
C GLN A 161 5.54 -17.42 -2.07
N GLU A 162 5.25 -18.72 -2.17
CA GLU A 162 5.64 -19.54 -3.31
C GLU A 162 5.09 -18.98 -4.63
N ILE A 163 3.82 -18.54 -4.64
CA ILE A 163 3.20 -17.91 -5.82
C ILE A 163 3.95 -16.64 -6.23
N LEU A 164 4.31 -15.77 -5.28
CA LEU A 164 5.06 -14.54 -5.58
C LEU A 164 6.41 -14.88 -6.20
N VAL A 165 7.15 -15.81 -5.61
CA VAL A 165 8.47 -16.24 -6.09
C VAL A 165 8.39 -16.86 -7.48
N GLU A 166 7.41 -17.73 -7.74
CA GLU A 166 7.22 -18.38 -9.05
C GLU A 166 6.88 -17.39 -10.17
N ASN A 167 6.24 -16.26 -9.82
CA ASN A 167 5.85 -15.22 -10.75
C ASN A 167 6.82 -14.03 -10.78
N GLU A 168 7.97 -14.14 -10.12
CA GLU A 168 8.99 -13.08 -10.01
C GLU A 168 8.45 -11.76 -9.42
N VAL A 169 7.41 -11.84 -8.59
CA VAL A 169 6.80 -10.70 -7.91
C VAL A 169 7.58 -10.40 -6.61
N PRO A 170 7.94 -9.13 -6.35
CA PRO A 170 8.60 -8.74 -5.11
C PRO A 170 7.77 -9.10 -3.87
N SER A 171 8.44 -9.49 -2.79
CA SER A 171 7.80 -9.85 -1.53
C SER A 171 8.63 -9.32 -0.38
N GLU A 172 7.98 -8.64 0.55
CA GLU A 172 8.56 -8.21 1.81
C GLU A 172 9.05 -9.42 2.63
N LEU A 173 8.43 -10.61 2.50
CA LEU A 173 8.88 -11.81 3.18
C LEU A 173 10.16 -12.40 2.57
N THR A 174 10.39 -12.21 1.26
CA THR A 174 11.69 -12.52 0.63
C THR A 174 12.77 -11.65 1.26
N PHE A 175 12.50 -10.33 1.36
CA PHE A 175 13.42 -9.41 2.01
C PHE A 175 13.70 -9.80 3.46
N GLU A 176 12.66 -10.06 4.27
CA GLU A 176 12.81 -10.48 5.67
C GLU A 176 13.60 -11.80 5.85
N ARG A 177 13.47 -12.74 4.91
CA ARG A 177 14.14 -14.05 4.95
C ARG A 177 15.59 -13.99 4.46
N ASP A 178 15.84 -13.27 3.37
CA ASP A 178 17.16 -13.17 2.74
C ASP A 178 18.04 -12.10 3.40
N TYR A 179 17.41 -11.03 3.87
CA TYR A 179 18.03 -9.88 4.48
C TYR A 179 17.40 -9.57 5.85
N VAL A 180 18.12 -10.01 6.89
CA VAL A 180 18.32 -9.18 8.09
C VAL A 180 17.15 -9.07 9.10
N TRP A 181 17.05 -10.07 9.99
CA TRP A 181 16.90 -9.76 11.43
C TRP A 181 18.25 -9.61 12.16
N LYS A 182 19.37 -9.91 11.50
CA LYS A 182 20.70 -9.96 12.14
C LYS A 182 21.43 -8.61 12.24
N ASP A 183 21.24 -7.68 11.31
CA ASP A 183 21.90 -6.36 11.30
C ASP A 183 20.97 -5.19 11.67
N TYR A 184 19.65 -5.31 11.44
CA TYR A 184 18.66 -4.27 11.75
C TYR A 184 18.42 -4.11 13.26
N THR A 185 18.64 -5.17 14.05
CA THR A 185 18.53 -5.11 15.52
C THR A 185 19.80 -4.56 16.18
N GLU A 186 20.96 -4.62 15.52
CA GLU A 186 22.24 -4.17 16.08
C GLU A 186 22.52 -2.67 15.87
N THR A 187 21.83 -2.01 14.94
CA THR A 187 22.11 -0.62 14.54
C THR A 187 20.94 0.36 14.65
N ASP A 188 19.76 -0.09 15.10
CA ASP A 188 18.60 0.77 15.32
C ASP A 188 18.75 1.51 16.67
N GLU A 189 19.24 2.76 16.65
CA GLU A 189 19.36 3.65 17.83
C GLU A 189 18.02 3.95 18.54
N LEU A 190 16.90 3.42 18.05
CA LEU A 190 15.56 3.55 18.64
C LEU A 190 15.24 2.47 19.69
N PHE A 191 16.20 1.61 20.08
CA PHE A 191 16.02 0.56 21.11
C PHE A 191 16.35 0.98 22.55
N GLU A 192 16.73 2.24 22.82
CA GLU A 192 16.73 2.76 24.19
C GLU A 192 15.34 3.29 24.56
N GLY A 193 14.45 2.35 24.90
CA GLY A 193 13.25 2.61 25.70
C GLY A 193 13.50 2.49 27.19
#